data_AF-A0A965WT21-F1
#
_entry.id   AF-A0A965WT21-F1
#
_cell.length_a   1.000
_cell.length_b   1.000
_cell.length_c   1.000
_cell.angle_alpha   90.00
_cell.angle_beta   90.00
_cell.angle_gamma   90.00
#
_symmetry.space_group_name_H-M   'P 1'
#
loop_
_entity.id
_entity.type
_entity.pdbx_description
1 polymer ?
#
loop_
_entity_poly.entity_id
_entity_poly.type
_entity_poly.pdbx_seq_one_letter_code
_entity_poly.pdbx_strand_id
1 'polypeptide(L)' 'MNVEDAIFQLDMVDNNFYIFINDATSSVNVIYRRRDKDVGLIEAIY' A
#
# COMPACT_ATOMS: atom_id res chain seq x y z
N MET A 1 -7.28 4.80 6.97
CA MET A 1 -5.98 5.02 6.31
C MET A 1 -6.17 4.96 4.82
N ASN A 2 -5.64 5.97 4.11
CA ASN A 2 -5.74 6.06 2.65
C ASN A 2 -4.46 5.53 1.99
N VAL A 3 -4.51 5.27 0.69
CA VAL A 3 -3.37 4.79 -0.11
C VAL A 3 -2.19 5.77 -0.04
N GLU A 4 -2.43 7.07 -0.07
CA GLU A 4 -1.37 8.09 0.02
C GLU A 4 -0.61 8.05 1.35
N ASP A 5 -1.33 7.91 2.48
CA ASP A 5 -0.71 7.79 3.80
C ASP A 5 0.17 6.54 3.89
N ALA A 6 -0.31 5.44 3.30
CA ALA A 6 0.41 4.19 3.24
C ALA A 6 1.68 4.32 2.39
N ILE A 7 1.64 5.03 1.25
CA ILE A 7 2.82 5.31 0.42
C ILE A 7 3.86 6.10 1.20
N PHE A 8 3.43 7.12 1.95
CA PHE A 8 4.34 7.90 2.79
C PHE A 8 5.03 7.04 3.85
N GLN A 9 4.30 6.09 4.46
CA GLN A 9 4.88 5.14 5.41
C GLN A 9 5.79 4.10 4.73
N LEU A 10 5.48 3.67 3.50
CA LEU A 10 6.34 2.81 2.69
C LEU A 10 7.66 3.49 2.29
N ASP A 11 7.68 4.82 2.17
CA ASP A 11 8.92 5.56 1.88
C ASP A 11 9.75 5.85 3.15
N MET A 12 9.10 5.95 4.32
CA MET A 12 9.79 6.14 5.60
C MET A 12 10.50 4.88 6.10
N VAL A 13 9.98 3.70 5.76
CA VAL A 13 10.59 2.42 6.11
C VAL A 13 11.18 1.85 4.83
N ASP A 14 12.44 1.44 4.79
CA ASP A 14 13.06 0.82 3.60
C ASP A 14 12.53 -0.62 3.37
N ASN A 15 11.20 -0.76 3.42
CA ASN A 15 10.43 -1.96 3.20
C ASN A 15 9.84 -1.92 1.80
N ASN A 16 9.81 -3.07 1.14
CA ASN A 16 9.31 -3.18 -0.23
C ASN A 16 7.79 -3.38 -0.31
N PHE A 17 7.14 -3.67 0.81
CA PHE A 17 5.72 -4.01 0.90
C PHE A 17 5.11 -3.42 2.17
N TYR A 18 3.90 -2.90 2.07
CA TYR A 18 3.13 -2.39 3.20
C TYR A 18 1.66 -2.81 3.07
N ILE A 19 1.12 -3.44 4.11
CA ILE A 19 -0.22 -4.01 4.15
C ILE A 19 -1.05 -3.19 5.13
N PHE A 20 -2.27 -2.83 4.73
CA PHE A 20 -3.08 -1.90 5.48
C PHE A 20 -4.57 -2.12 5.18
N ILE A 21 -5.45 -1.69 6.08
CA ILE A 21 -6.91 -1.81 5.89
C ILE A 21 -7.41 -0.46 5.39
N ASN A 22 -7.96 -0.42 4.18
CA ASN A 22 -8.51 0.80 3.63
C ASN A 22 -9.79 1.18 4.39
N ASP A 23 -9.85 2.40 4.90
CA ASP A 23 -10.98 2.88 5.70
C ASP A 23 -12.23 3.14 4.84
N ALA A 24 -12.03 3.49 3.56
CA ALA A 24 -13.12 3.75 2.63
C ALA A 24 -13.83 2.47 2.17
N THR A 25 -13.08 1.38 1.98
CA THR A 25 -13.62 0.10 1.47
C THR A 25 -13.70 -1.00 2.53
N SER A 26 -13.17 -0.75 3.74
CA SER A 26 -12.99 -1.76 4.79
C SER A 26 -12.28 -3.04 4.31
N SER A 27 -11.53 -2.94 3.22
CA SER A 27 -10.86 -4.05 2.56
C SER A 27 -9.36 -4.00 2.80
N VAL A 28 -8.71 -5.15 2.69
CA VAL A 28 -7.25 -5.26 2.87
C VAL A 28 -6.57 -4.79 1.58
N ASN A 29 -5.71 -3.79 1.71
CA ASN A 29 -4.93 -3.25 0.62
C ASN A 29 -3.44 -3.50 0.88
N VAL A 30 -2.71 -3.82 -0.18
CA VAL A 30 -1.26 -4.05 -0.15
C VAL A 30 -0.61 -3.13 -1.16
N ILE A 31 0.28 -2.26 -0.70
CA ILE A 31 1.14 -1.45 -1.57
C ILE A 31 2.54 -2.04 -1.60
N TYR A 32 3.19 -1.94 -2.75
CA TYR A 32 4.55 -2.45 -2.92
C TYR A 32 5.33 -1.63 -3.93
N ARG A 33 6.65 -1.56 -3.75
CA ARG A 33 7.55 -0.89 -4.68
C ARG A 33 7.91 -1.84 -5.82
N ARG A 34 7.58 -1.46 -7.05
CA ARG A 34 7.96 -2.20 -8.26
C ARG A 34 9.42 -1.93 -8.62
N ARG A 35 10.02 -2.81 -9.43
CA ARG A 35 11.43 -2.68 -9.85
C ARG A 35 11.69 -1.45 -10.74
N ASP A 36 10.66 -0.90 -11.35
CA ASP A 36 10.65 0.30 -12.19
C ASP A 36 10.50 1.61 -11.38
N LYS A 37 10.54 1.55 -10.05
CA LYS A 37 10.29 2.65 -9.10
C LYS A 37 8.83 3.09 -9.00
N ASP A 38 7.91 2.45 -9.71
CA ASP A 38 6.49 2.72 -9.54
C ASP A 38 5.95 2.03 -8.29
N VAL A 39 4.86 2.58 -7.75
CA VAL A 39 4.11 1.96 -6.66
C VAL A 39 2.97 1.12 -7.24
N GLY A 40 2.92 -0.15 -6.85
CA GLY A 40 1.78 -1.02 -7.12
C GLY A 40 0.81 -1.03 -5.93
N LEU A 41 -0.49 -1.10 -6.23
CA LEU A 41 -1.57 -1.31 -5.26
C LEU A 41 -2.29 -2.62 -5.60
N ILE A 42 -2.49 -3.46 -4.59
CA ILE A 42 -3.31 -4.67 -4.65
C ILE A 42 -4.46 -4.48 -3.67
N GLU A 43 -5.68 -4.71 -4.13
CA GLU A 43 -6.89 -4.72 -3.31
C GLU A 43 -7.37 -6.17 -3.19
N ALA A 44 -7.51 -6.64 -1.94
CA ALA A 44 -8.03 -7.97 -1.68
C ALA A 44 -9.55 -7.95 -1.81
N ILE A 45 -10.04 -8.61 -2.86
CA ILE A 45 -11.48 -8.78 -3.12
C ILE A 45 -11.87 -10.16 -2.56
N TYR A 46 -12.92 -10.21 -1.75
CA TYR A 46 -13.51 -11.43 -1.20
C TYR A 46 -14.88 -11.72 -1.80
#